data_AF-A0A6I6MPI7-F1
#
_entry.id   AF-A0A6I6MPI7-F1
#
_cell.length_a   1.000
_cell.length_b   1.000
_cell.length_c   1.000
_cell.angle_alpha   90.00
_cell.angle_beta   90.00
_cell.angle_gamma   90.00
#
_symmetry.space_group_name_H-M   'P 1'
#
loop_
_entity.id
_entity.type
_entity.pdbx_description
1 polymer ?
#
loop_
_entity_poly.entity_id
_entity_poly.type
_entity_poly.pdbx_seq_one_letter_code
_entity_poly.pdbx_strand_id
1 'polypeptide(L)'
;MSAKKQASASGSDFDSEVDGARKRLEASLNEETGFDDLAALQALAPILADKIRSRRLAFALADDEDDETQIAVIHVQTDEELGFIFAEDGEYVFESNLEAYFDDFVDDDPARFVERLYETLRADLPKYEVENKG
;
A
#
# COMPACT_ATOMS: atom_id res chain seq x y z
N MET A 1 10.15 18.23 -70.62
CA MET A 1 9.92 19.15 -69.49
C MET A 1 9.49 18.33 -68.29
N SER A 2 10.20 18.52 -67.18
CA SER A 2 10.20 17.72 -65.95
C SER A 2 9.04 18.04 -64.99
N ALA A 3 8.57 17.05 -64.20
CA ALA A 3 8.07 17.14 -62.81
C ALA A 3 7.50 15.76 -62.41
N LYS A 4 8.20 14.90 -61.64
CA LYS A 4 8.43 14.87 -60.17
C LYS A 4 7.19 14.43 -59.35
N LYS A 5 7.20 13.13 -59.01
CA LYS A 5 6.88 12.48 -57.72
C LYS A 5 5.77 13.11 -56.85
N GLN A 6 4.73 12.34 -56.53
CA GLN A 6 4.33 12.14 -55.14
C GLN A 6 3.52 10.85 -54.97
N ALA A 7 4.12 9.87 -54.29
CA ALA A 7 3.42 8.70 -53.77
C ALA A 7 2.67 9.14 -52.51
N SER A 8 1.36 8.91 -52.50
CA SER A 8 0.49 9.10 -51.35
C SER A 8 0.76 7.99 -50.33
N ALA A 9 1.68 8.25 -49.40
CA ALA A 9 1.77 7.51 -48.15
C ALA A 9 0.79 8.14 -47.16
N SER A 10 -0.37 7.53 -46.96
CA SER A 10 -1.32 7.90 -45.88
C SER A 10 -2.04 6.69 -45.30
N GLY A 11 -1.41 5.50 -45.36
CA GLY A 11 -1.92 4.28 -44.75
C GLY A 11 -1.15 3.82 -43.51
N SER A 12 -0.09 4.53 -43.12
CA SER A 12 0.82 4.11 -42.05
C SER A 12 0.58 4.85 -40.74
N ASP A 13 0.03 6.07 -40.80
CA ASP A 13 -0.17 6.92 -39.64
C ASP A 13 -1.35 6.45 -38.78
N PHE A 14 -2.49 6.09 -39.40
CA PHE A 14 -3.67 5.65 -38.65
C PHE A 14 -3.47 4.29 -37.98
N ASP A 15 -2.77 3.37 -38.63
CA ASP A 15 -2.45 2.03 -38.09
C ASP A 15 -1.49 2.16 -36.90
N SER A 16 -0.52 3.08 -36.98
CA SER A 16 0.42 3.38 -35.89
C SER A 16 -0.24 4.12 -34.72
N GLU A 17 -1.23 4.98 -34.99
CA GLU A 17 -2.01 5.65 -33.94
C GLU A 17 -2.93 4.67 -33.20
N VAL A 18 -3.54 3.71 -33.91
CA VAL A 18 -4.37 2.67 -33.30
C VAL A 18 -3.53 1.67 -32.51
N ASP A 19 -2.36 1.27 -33.02
CA ASP A 19 -1.43 0.40 -32.29
C ASP A 19 -0.87 1.09 -31.05
N GLY A 20 -0.56 2.39 -31.14
CA GLY A 20 -0.17 3.22 -30.01
C GLY A 20 -1.28 3.41 -28.96
N ALA A 21 -2.53 3.58 -29.40
CA ALA A 21 -3.69 3.66 -28.51
C ALA A 21 -3.97 2.32 -27.84
N ARG A 22 -3.87 1.21 -28.58
CA ARG A 22 -4.05 -0.15 -28.07
C ARG A 22 -2.94 -0.53 -27.11
N LYS A 23 -1.69 -0.17 -27.39
CA LYS A 23 -0.54 -0.39 -26.50
C LYS A 23 -0.57 0.48 -25.26
N ARG A 24 -1.14 1.69 -25.33
CA ARG A 24 -1.44 2.50 -24.13
C ARG A 24 -2.59 1.91 -23.34
N LEU A 25 -3.65 1.39 -23.98
CA LEU A 25 -4.72 0.68 -23.28
C LEU A 25 -4.20 -0.62 -22.66
N GLU A 26 -3.40 -1.43 -23.36
CA GLU A 26 -2.77 -2.65 -22.82
C GLU A 26 -1.72 -2.32 -21.76
N ALA A 27 -1.00 -1.20 -21.86
CA ALA A 27 -0.16 -0.70 -20.76
C ALA A 27 -1.01 -0.26 -19.57
N SER A 28 -2.15 0.42 -19.79
CA SER A 28 -3.09 0.84 -18.74
C SER A 28 -4.04 -0.27 -18.25
N LEU A 29 -4.01 -1.45 -18.85
CA LEU A 29 -4.72 -2.67 -18.44
C LEU A 29 -3.76 -3.71 -17.84
N ASN A 30 -2.45 -3.55 -18.08
CA ASN A 30 -1.37 -4.34 -17.47
C ASN A 30 -0.66 -3.54 -16.35
N GLU A 31 -0.86 -2.21 -16.31
CA GLU A 31 -1.19 -1.46 -15.10
C GLU A 31 -2.59 -1.90 -14.70
N GLU A 32 -2.71 -3.12 -14.18
CA GLU A 32 -3.72 -3.40 -13.17
C GLU A 32 -3.58 -2.26 -12.17
N THR A 33 -4.54 -1.35 -12.19
CA THR A 33 -4.54 -0.11 -11.43
C THR A 33 -4.78 -0.41 -9.95
N GLY A 34 -3.90 -1.18 -9.33
CA GLY A 34 -3.65 -1.11 -7.92
C GLY A 34 -2.90 0.19 -7.68
N PHE A 35 -3.35 0.97 -6.70
CA PHE A 35 -2.48 1.98 -6.12
C PHE A 35 -1.17 1.27 -5.71
N ASP A 36 0.00 1.90 -5.80
CA ASP A 36 1.26 1.20 -5.45
C ASP A 36 1.26 0.97 -3.92
N ASP A 37 0.65 -0.14 -3.48
CA ASP A 37 0.40 -0.49 -2.07
C ASP A 37 1.71 -0.54 -1.31
N LEU A 38 2.75 -1.05 -1.96
CA LEU A 38 4.12 -1.03 -1.48
C LEU A 38 4.62 0.40 -1.24
N ALA A 39 4.38 1.35 -2.16
CA ALA A 39 4.75 2.75 -1.95
C ALA A 39 3.95 3.41 -0.82
N ALA A 40 2.66 3.08 -0.67
CA ALA A 40 1.82 3.57 0.42
C ALA A 40 2.33 3.06 1.79
N LEU A 41 2.65 1.77 1.88
CA LEU A 41 3.21 1.17 3.09
C LEU A 41 4.63 1.67 3.38
N GLN A 42 5.45 1.88 2.36
CA GLN A 42 6.77 2.52 2.51
C GLN A 42 6.64 3.97 3.01
N ALA A 43 5.58 4.69 2.67
CA ALA A 43 5.29 6.02 3.21
C ALA A 43 4.76 5.96 4.65
N LEU A 44 4.07 4.88 5.03
CA LEU A 44 3.56 4.66 6.38
C LEU A 44 4.65 4.25 7.37
N ALA A 45 5.61 3.42 6.94
CA ALA A 45 6.73 2.93 7.75
C ALA A 45 7.49 4.05 8.52
N PRO A 46 7.91 5.18 7.90
CA PRO A 46 8.55 6.26 8.65
C PRO A 46 7.60 6.96 9.63
N ILE A 47 6.30 7.06 9.34
CA ILE A 47 5.30 7.67 10.24
C ILE A 47 5.10 6.77 11.47
N LEU A 48 4.98 5.46 11.27
CA LEU A 48 4.93 4.47 12.35
C LEU A 48 6.18 4.56 13.23
N ALA A 49 7.36 4.60 12.62
CA ALA A 49 8.63 4.67 13.32
C ALA A 49 8.82 6.01 14.06
N ASP A 50 8.27 7.11 13.53
CA ASP A 50 8.30 8.45 14.12
C ASP A 50 7.30 8.60 15.25
N LYS A 51 6.09 8.04 15.15
CA LYS A 51 5.01 8.23 16.13
C LYS A 51 4.97 7.17 17.21
N ILE A 52 5.27 5.92 16.88
CA ILE A 52 5.15 4.79 17.80
C ILE A 52 6.53 4.27 18.18
N ARG A 53 6.76 4.17 19.49
CA ARG A 53 7.88 3.44 20.08
C ARG A 53 7.35 2.27 20.85
N SER A 54 7.97 1.11 20.69
CA SER A 54 7.77 0.00 21.61
C SER A 54 9.09 -0.71 21.86
N ARG A 55 9.20 -1.35 23.02
CA ARG A 55 10.28 -2.28 23.35
C ARG A 55 9.91 -3.74 23.03
N ARG A 56 8.63 -4.00 22.76
CA ARG A 56 8.08 -5.35 22.58
C ARG A 56 7.45 -5.58 21.21
N LEU A 57 7.30 -4.52 20.41
CA LEU A 57 6.79 -4.63 19.05
C LEU A 57 7.89 -4.40 18.03
N ALA A 58 7.85 -5.19 16.96
CA ALA A 58 8.57 -4.97 15.72
C ALA A 58 7.56 -4.74 14.60
N PHE A 59 7.83 -3.78 13.72
CA PHE A 59 7.04 -3.52 12.52
C PHE A 59 7.84 -4.04 11.33
N ALA A 60 7.25 -4.92 10.54
CA ALA A 60 7.88 -5.52 9.36
C ALA A 60 6.93 -5.46 8.17
N LEU A 61 7.47 -5.29 6.96
CA LEU A 61 6.69 -5.55 5.75
C LEU A 61 6.61 -7.07 5.56
N ALA A 62 5.40 -7.57 5.35
CA ALA A 62 5.13 -8.95 4.98
C ALA A 62 4.35 -8.97 3.66
N ASP A 63 4.65 -9.95 2.81
CA ASP A 63 3.86 -10.26 1.62
C ASP A 63 2.86 -11.36 2.04
N ASP A 64 1.57 -11.13 1.81
CA ASP A 64 0.54 -12.15 2.05
C ASP A 64 0.46 -13.17 0.90
N GLU A 65 -0.27 -14.27 1.11
CA GLU A 65 -0.42 -15.34 0.12
C GLU A 65 -1.15 -14.88 -1.15
N ASP A 66 -1.86 -13.74 -1.08
CA ASP A 66 -2.60 -13.11 -2.17
C ASP A 66 -1.82 -11.96 -2.89
N ASP A 67 -0.48 -11.92 -2.76
CA ASP A 67 0.40 -10.88 -3.33
C ASP A 67 0.14 -9.45 -2.79
N GLU A 68 -0.71 -9.30 -1.77
CA GLU A 68 -0.94 -8.05 -1.06
C GLU A 68 0.24 -7.74 -0.12
N THR A 69 0.83 -6.56 -0.25
CA THR A 69 1.82 -6.09 0.71
C THR A 69 1.10 -5.64 1.98
N GLN A 70 1.58 -6.06 3.15
CA GLN A 70 1.04 -5.67 4.45
C GLN A 70 2.16 -5.26 5.41
N ILE A 71 1.81 -4.54 6.48
CA ILE A 71 2.73 -4.33 7.61
C ILE A 71 2.30 -5.28 8.73
N ALA A 72 3.17 -6.17 9.16
CA ALA A 72 2.97 -7.01 10.34
C ALA A 72 3.57 -6.33 11.58
N VAL A 73 2.79 -6.29 12.66
CA VAL A 73 3.26 -5.89 14.00
C VAL A 73 3.44 -7.13 14.86
N ILE A 74 4.69 -7.48 15.08
CA ILE A 74 5.08 -8.72 15.73
C ILE A 74 5.46 -8.42 17.18
N HIS A 75 4.81 -9.09 18.11
CA HIS A 75 5.20 -9.06 19.51
C HIS A 75 6.41 -9.96 19.75
N VAL A 76 7.58 -9.35 19.92
CA VAL A 76 8.90 -10.02 19.90
C VAL A 76 9.12 -11.09 20.99
N GLN A 77 8.28 -11.13 22.02
CA GLN A 77 8.42 -12.12 23.10
C GLN A 77 7.54 -13.36 22.91
N THR A 78 6.39 -13.19 22.27
CA THR A 78 5.36 -14.25 22.12
C THR A 78 5.16 -14.67 20.68
N ASP A 79 5.77 -13.96 19.73
CA ASP A 79 5.58 -14.14 18.29
C ASP A 79 4.12 -13.91 17.85
N GLU A 80 3.34 -13.18 18.67
CA GLU A 80 1.97 -12.79 18.32
C GLU A 80 2.03 -11.72 17.23
N GLU A 81 1.40 -11.99 16.10
CA GLU A 81 1.33 -11.08 14.96
C GLU A 81 -0.02 -10.38 14.89
N LEU A 82 0.03 -9.06 14.72
CA LEU A 82 -1.10 -8.22 14.37
C LEU A 82 -0.91 -7.78 12.91
N GLY A 83 -1.85 -8.13 12.04
CA GLY A 83 -1.79 -7.80 10.62
C GLY A 83 -2.35 -6.39 10.35
N PHE A 84 -1.78 -5.68 9.38
CA PHE A 84 -2.30 -4.40 8.89
C PHE A 84 -2.27 -4.43 7.38
N ILE A 85 -3.44 -4.39 6.77
CA ILE A 85 -3.62 -4.51 5.33
C ILE A 85 -3.82 -3.11 4.75
N PHE A 86 -3.10 -2.79 3.67
CA PHE A 86 -3.45 -1.63 2.86
C PHE A 86 -4.35 -2.12 1.74
N ALA A 87 -5.62 -1.69 1.76
CA ALA A 87 -6.61 -2.11 0.79
C ALA A 87 -6.52 -1.28 -0.49
N GLU A 88 -6.82 -1.93 -1.62
CA GLU A 88 -6.70 -1.38 -2.99
C GLU A 88 -7.45 -0.05 -3.23
N ASP A 89 -8.43 0.32 -2.39
CA ASP A 89 -9.17 1.59 -2.48
C ASP A 89 -8.40 2.81 -1.88
N GLY A 90 -7.17 2.59 -1.41
CA GLY A 90 -6.37 3.62 -0.73
C GLY A 90 -6.67 3.73 0.76
N GLU A 91 -7.28 2.70 1.33
CA GLU A 91 -7.68 2.63 2.73
C GLU A 91 -6.66 1.81 3.54
N TYR A 92 -6.29 2.32 4.71
CA TYR A 92 -5.46 1.61 5.68
C TYR A 92 -6.39 0.84 6.62
N VAL A 93 -6.30 -0.48 6.57
CA VAL A 93 -7.10 -1.39 7.38
C VAL A 93 -6.24 -2.02 8.47
N PHE A 94 -6.72 -1.97 9.69
CA PHE A 94 -6.20 -2.75 10.78
C PHE A 94 -7.15 -3.91 11.10
N GLU A 95 -6.63 -5.13 10.97
CA GLU A 95 -7.33 -6.35 11.35
C GLU A 95 -6.50 -7.14 12.34
N SER A 96 -7.06 -7.36 13.52
CA SER A 96 -6.38 -8.10 14.56
C SER A 96 -6.85 -9.54 14.58
N ASN A 97 -5.92 -10.49 14.41
CA ASN A 97 -6.16 -11.91 14.71
C ASN A 97 -6.56 -12.17 16.19
N LEU A 98 -6.48 -11.14 17.03
CA LEU A 98 -6.82 -11.14 18.45
C LEU A 98 -8.05 -10.26 18.71
N GLU A 99 -9.23 -10.71 18.27
CA GLU A 99 -10.54 -10.04 18.43
C GLU A 99 -10.87 -9.65 19.89
N ALA A 100 -10.25 -10.32 20.86
CA ALA A 100 -10.49 -10.06 22.28
C ALA A 100 -9.80 -8.80 22.81
N TYR A 101 -8.83 -8.25 22.08
CA TYR A 101 -7.95 -7.17 22.57
C TYR A 101 -8.02 -5.90 21.72
N PHE A 102 -8.44 -6.03 20.47
CA PHE A 102 -8.37 -4.94 19.52
C PHE A 102 -9.61 -4.90 18.65
N ASP A 103 -10.09 -3.69 18.40
CA ASP A 103 -11.21 -3.43 17.48
C ASP A 103 -10.62 -3.16 16.10
N ASP A 104 -11.14 -3.83 15.09
CA ASP A 104 -10.74 -3.61 13.70
C ASP A 104 -11.17 -2.22 13.26
N PHE A 105 -10.34 -1.55 12.47
CA PHE A 105 -10.67 -0.22 11.96
C PHE A 105 -10.07 0.06 10.60
N VAL A 106 -10.70 0.99 9.91
CA VAL A 106 -10.25 1.51 8.62
C VAL A 106 -10.08 3.03 8.69
N ASP A 107 -9.06 3.55 8.02
CA ASP A 107 -8.81 4.98 7.84
C ASP A 107 -8.28 5.27 6.42
N ASP A 108 -8.68 6.39 5.85
CA ASP A 108 -8.21 6.88 4.54
C ASP A 108 -6.96 7.77 4.61
N ASP A 109 -6.54 8.18 5.82
CA ASP A 109 -5.39 9.05 6.05
C ASP A 109 -4.29 8.33 6.84
N PRO A 110 -3.04 8.29 6.34
CA PRO A 110 -1.94 7.56 6.98
C PRO A 110 -1.57 8.13 8.36
N ALA A 111 -1.72 9.43 8.59
CA ALA A 111 -1.39 10.01 9.89
C ALA A 111 -2.45 9.64 10.94
N ARG A 112 -3.74 9.74 10.58
CA ARG A 112 -4.85 9.30 11.42
C ARG A 112 -4.82 7.82 11.72
N PHE A 113 -4.52 7.00 10.72
CA PHE A 113 -4.34 5.56 10.89
C PHE A 113 -3.28 5.27 11.96
N VAL A 114 -2.10 5.90 11.87
CA VAL A 114 -1.03 5.70 12.86
C VAL A 114 -1.42 6.23 14.25
N GLU A 115 -2.16 7.33 14.33
CA GLU A 115 -2.70 7.84 15.60
C GLU A 115 -3.70 6.88 16.24
N ARG A 116 -4.64 6.34 15.46
CA ARG A 116 -5.62 5.36 15.95
C ARG A 116 -4.94 4.05 16.31
N LEU A 117 -3.99 3.60 15.50
CA LEU A 117 -3.16 2.44 15.81
C LEU A 117 -2.43 2.61 17.14
N TYR A 118 -1.82 3.76 17.38
CA TYR A 118 -1.18 4.05 18.66
C TYR A 118 -2.16 3.90 19.83
N GLU A 119 -3.35 4.49 19.73
CA GLU A 119 -4.37 4.41 20.78
C GLU A 119 -4.91 2.98 20.96
N THR A 120 -5.08 2.24 19.87
CA THR A 120 -5.50 0.83 19.88
C THR A 120 -4.45 -0.05 20.59
N LEU A 121 -3.17 0.05 20.23
CA LEU A 121 -2.08 -0.69 20.91
C LEU A 121 -1.93 -0.26 22.38
N ARG A 122 -2.17 1.02 22.67
CA ARG A 122 -2.10 1.59 24.02
C ARG A 122 -3.21 1.06 24.92
N ALA A 123 -4.38 0.75 24.39
CA ALA A 123 -5.49 0.22 25.18
C ALA A 123 -5.10 -1.07 25.94
N ASP A 124 -4.18 -1.86 25.37
CA ASP A 124 -3.69 -3.10 25.98
C ASP A 124 -2.34 -2.94 26.71
N LEU A 125 -2.08 -1.74 27.28
CA LEU A 125 -0.98 -1.55 28.24
C LEU A 125 -1.17 -2.49 29.45
N PRO A 126 -0.12 -3.21 29.92
CA PRO A 126 1.30 -3.12 29.60
C PRO A 126 1.82 -4.20 28.64
N LYS A 127 0.94 -4.96 27.96
CA LYS A 127 1.35 -6.11 27.14
C LYS A 127 2.36 -5.69 26.07
N TYR A 128 2.06 -4.59 25.37
CA TYR A 128 2.83 -4.13 24.21
C TYR A 128 3.84 -3.00 24.48
N GLU A 129 3.90 -2.46 25.70
CA GLU A 129 4.82 -1.38 26.12
C GLU A 129 5.01 -0.27 25.06
N VAL A 130 3.89 0.28 24.56
CA VAL A 130 3.86 1.34 23.54
C VAL A 130 3.91 2.74 24.14
N GLU A 131 4.77 3.58 23.57
CA GLU A 131 5.00 4.98 23.93
C GLU A 131 4.95 5.85 22.67
N ASN A 132 4.42 7.07 22.77
CA ASN A 132 4.47 8.05 21.68
C ASN A 132 5.84 8.75 21.69
N LYS A 133 6.44 8.97 20.52
CA LYS A 133 7.76 9.61 20.43
C LYS A 133 7.74 11.14 20.38
N GLY A 134 6.59 11.78 20.13
CA GLY A 134 6.39 13.23 20.24
C GLY A 134 7.04 14.05 19.13
#